data_AF-A0A9Q0I0T2-F1
#
_entry.id   AF-A0A9Q0I0T2-F1
#
_cell.length_a   1.000
_cell.length_b   1.000
_cell.length_c   1.000
_cell.angle_alpha   90.00
_cell.angle_beta   90.00
_cell.angle_gamma   90.00
#
_symmetry.space_group_name_H-M   'P 1'
#
loop_
_entity.id
_entity.type
_entity.pdbx_description
1 polymer ?
#
loop_
_entity_poly.entity_id
_entity_poly.type
_entity_poly.pdbx_seq_one_letter_code
_entity_poly.pdbx_strand_id
1 'polypeptide(L)'
;MGRKIHFPTLRNAPVSSAAMAGMKGLLKSLAENFTERFNDFKIPKQVILFVRNPFAVDVSGSCPAEAKAVMPGIDEAAFQLELVQIQSSDVLKAKFGEEGLCEFWAHSTHQFDHCRRLAIYLLTMFGSTYIC
;
A
#
# COMPACT_ATOMS: atom_id res chain seq x y z
N MET A 1 28.45 -19.78 -10.62
CA MET A 1 28.72 -18.32 -10.57
C MET A 1 27.71 -17.59 -11.46
N GLY A 2 26.68 -16.96 -10.88
CA GLY A 2 25.67 -16.21 -11.64
C GLY A 2 26.26 -14.94 -12.23
N ARG A 3 26.07 -14.71 -13.54
CA ARG A 3 26.65 -13.57 -14.25
C ARG A 3 26.07 -12.26 -13.70
N LYS A 4 26.94 -11.32 -13.32
CA LYS A 4 26.63 -9.92 -12.92
C LYS A 4 26.18 -9.06 -14.12
N ILE A 5 25.30 -9.58 -14.98
CA ILE A 5 24.79 -8.89 -16.18
C ILE A 5 23.77 -7.82 -15.84
N HIS A 6 23.00 -8.00 -14.76
CA HIS A 6 21.96 -7.04 -14.34
C HIS A 6 22.46 -5.95 -13.36
N PHE A 7 23.73 -6.02 -12.93
CA PHE A 7 24.30 -5.06 -11.99
C PHE A 7 25.66 -4.56 -12.50
N PRO A 8 25.66 -3.65 -13.49
CA PRO A 8 26.88 -3.15 -14.13
C PRO A 8 27.86 -2.56 -13.12
N THR A 9 27.33 -1.85 -12.12
CA THR A 9 28.07 -1.21 -11.03
C THR A 9 28.81 -2.22 -10.13
N LEU A 10 28.30 -3.45 -9.99
CA LEU A 10 28.93 -4.53 -9.21
C LEU A 10 30.10 -5.21 -9.92
N ARG A 11 30.34 -4.91 -11.20
CA ARG A 11 31.52 -5.42 -11.94
C ARG A 11 32.82 -4.75 -11.47
N ASN A 12 32.73 -3.46 -11.13
CA ASN A 12 33.89 -2.64 -10.73
C ASN A 12 34.01 -2.48 -9.21
N ALA A 13 33.04 -2.98 -8.45
CA ALA A 13 33.08 -2.92 -6.99
C ALA A 13 34.24 -3.78 -6.46
N PRO A 14 35.13 -3.24 -5.61
CA PRO A 14 36.20 -4.02 -5.01
C PRO A 14 35.59 -5.12 -4.14
N VAL A 15 35.77 -6.37 -4.55
CA VAL A 15 35.33 -7.54 -3.79
C VAL A 15 36.39 -7.84 -2.73
N SER A 16 36.49 -7.00 -1.71
CA SER A 16 37.27 -7.29 -0.51
C SER A 16 36.37 -7.87 0.59
N SER A 17 36.93 -8.71 1.45
CA SER A 17 36.22 -9.25 2.62
C SER A 17 35.66 -8.13 3.51
N ALA A 18 36.41 -7.03 3.65
CA ALA A 18 35.99 -5.84 4.38
C ALA A 18 34.80 -5.11 3.72
N ALA A 19 34.82 -4.92 2.40
CA ALA A 19 33.71 -4.27 1.68
C ALA A 19 32.42 -5.12 1.74
N MET A 20 32.56 -6.45 1.62
CA MET A 20 31.43 -7.38 1.79
C MET A 20 30.87 -7.38 3.21
N ALA A 21 31.72 -7.27 4.24
CA ALA A 21 31.29 -7.13 5.63
C ALA A 21 30.53 -5.82 5.85
N GLY A 22 31.02 -4.72 5.29
CA GLY A 22 30.33 -3.41 5.32
C GLY A 22 28.94 -3.46 4.67
N MET A 23 28.83 -4.07 3.48
CA MET A 23 27.55 -4.25 2.78
C MET A 23 26.54 -5.07 3.61
N LYS A 24 27.00 -6.16 4.25
CA LYS A 24 26.17 -6.96 5.14
C LYS A 24 25.70 -6.13 6.34
N GLY A 25 26.58 -5.32 6.93
CA GLY A 25 26.24 -4.40 8.00
C GLY A 25 25.15 -3.42 7.58
N LEU A 26 25.30 -2.78 6.42
CA LEU A 26 24.30 -1.86 5.87
C LEU A 26 22.95 -2.53 5.63
N LEU A 27 22.93 -3.72 5.01
CA LEU A 27 21.69 -4.46 4.78
C LEU A 27 21.00 -4.86 6.08
N LYS A 28 21.78 -5.25 7.10
CA LYS A 28 21.26 -5.56 8.44
C LYS A 28 20.63 -4.32 9.09
N SER A 29 21.35 -3.20 9.13
CA SER A 29 20.84 -1.95 9.70
C SER A 29 19.62 -1.44 8.95
N LEU A 30 19.58 -1.60 7.62
CA LEU A 30 18.42 -1.25 6.82
C LEU A 30 17.22 -2.11 7.20
N ALA A 31 17.39 -3.44 7.30
CA ALA A 31 16.33 -4.35 7.72
C ALA A 31 15.81 -4.05 9.14
N GLU A 32 16.71 -3.73 10.08
CA GLU A 32 16.36 -3.31 11.45
C GLU A 32 15.56 -2.00 11.45
N ASN A 33 15.99 -1.01 10.66
CA ASN A 33 15.26 0.26 10.50
C ASN A 33 13.85 0.07 9.93
N PHE A 34 13.69 -0.79 8.91
CA PHE A 34 12.38 -1.16 8.39
C PHE A 34 11.54 -1.90 9.45
N THR A 35 12.15 -2.81 10.19
CA THR A 35 11.43 -3.56 11.22
C THR A 35 10.89 -2.62 12.30
N GLU A 36 11.73 -1.71 12.81
CA GLU A 36 11.36 -0.74 13.83
C GLU A 36 10.30 0.24 13.31
N ARG A 37 10.53 0.85 12.13
CA ARG A 37 9.62 1.86 11.56
C ARG A 37 8.23 1.30 11.26
N PHE A 38 8.11 0.02 10.94
CA PHE A 38 6.85 -0.63 10.59
C PHE A 38 6.25 -1.47 11.74
N ASN A 39 6.91 -1.52 12.91
CA ASN A 39 6.46 -2.35 14.04
C ASN A 39 5.07 -1.94 14.55
N ASP A 40 4.80 -0.63 14.55
CA ASP A 40 3.52 -0.07 15.00
C ASP A 40 2.47 -0.02 13.88
N PHE A 41 2.88 -0.23 12.63
CA PHE A 41 1.99 -0.22 11.47
C PHE A 41 1.28 -1.57 11.32
N LYS A 42 0.21 -1.74 12.08
CA LYS A 42 -0.70 -2.88 11.93
C LYS A 42 -1.89 -2.49 11.05
N ILE A 43 -1.64 -2.40 9.75
CA ILE A 43 -2.71 -2.18 8.78
C ILE A 43 -3.49 -3.50 8.62
N PRO A 44 -4.80 -3.50 8.88
CA PRO A 44 -5.61 -4.69 8.70
C PRO A 44 -5.60 -5.18 7.24
N LYS A 45 -5.61 -6.51 7.07
CA LYS A 45 -5.45 -7.14 5.76
C LYS A 45 -6.57 -6.74 4.80
N GLN A 46 -7.82 -6.63 5.26
CA GLN A 46 -8.92 -6.27 4.35
C GLN A 46 -8.83 -4.83 3.89
N VAL A 47 -8.33 -3.92 4.73
CA VAL A 47 -8.09 -2.53 4.32
C VAL A 47 -7.04 -2.47 3.21
N ILE A 48 -5.95 -3.24 3.30
CA ILE A 48 -4.96 -3.34 2.22
C ILE A 48 -5.60 -3.90 0.95
N LEU A 49 -6.37 -4.99 1.06
CA LEU A 49 -7.03 -5.60 -0.09
C LEU A 49 -8.06 -4.66 -0.74
N PHE A 50 -8.79 -3.90 0.06
CA PHE A 50 -9.77 -2.91 -0.39
C PHE A 50 -9.09 -1.82 -1.21
N VAL A 51 -8.02 -1.20 -0.68
CA VAL A 51 -7.28 -0.18 -1.43
C VAL A 51 -6.64 -0.77 -2.68
N ARG A 52 -6.13 -2.02 -2.59
CA ARG A 52 -5.52 -2.72 -3.72
C ARG A 52 -6.52 -2.99 -4.84
N ASN A 53 -7.72 -3.44 -4.50
CA ASN A 53 -8.77 -3.76 -5.46
C ASN A 53 -10.15 -3.71 -4.76
N PRO A 54 -10.88 -2.60 -4.87
CA PRO A 54 -12.17 -2.47 -4.21
C PRO A 54 -13.24 -3.40 -4.80
N PHE A 55 -13.01 -3.99 -5.97
CA PHE A 55 -13.94 -4.92 -6.64
C PHE A 55 -13.78 -6.38 -6.22
N ALA A 56 -12.80 -6.69 -5.37
CA ALA A 56 -12.49 -8.06 -4.94
C ALA A 56 -12.68 -8.30 -3.44
N VAL A 57 -13.08 -7.27 -2.67
CA VAL A 57 -13.30 -7.38 -1.23
C VAL A 57 -14.76 -7.67 -0.90
N ASP A 58 -15.00 -8.37 0.21
CA ASP A 58 -16.36 -8.64 0.69
C ASP A 58 -16.95 -7.41 1.38
N VAL A 59 -18.13 -6.99 0.91
CA VAL A 59 -18.91 -5.86 1.43
C VAL A 59 -19.57 -6.16 2.78
N SER A 60 -19.82 -7.43 3.08
CA SER A 60 -20.51 -7.89 4.30
C SER A 60 -19.56 -8.48 5.35
N GLY A 61 -18.28 -8.56 5.02
CA GLY A 61 -17.25 -9.21 5.83
C GLY A 61 -16.53 -8.24 6.77
N SER A 62 -15.28 -8.54 7.10
CA SER A 62 -14.50 -7.75 8.06
C SER A 62 -14.00 -6.41 7.52
N CYS A 63 -14.16 -6.10 6.23
CA CYS A 63 -13.63 -4.86 5.63
C CYS A 63 -14.21 -3.57 6.25
N PRO A 64 -15.54 -3.39 6.39
CA PRO A 64 -16.10 -2.18 7.00
C PRO A 64 -15.69 -2.00 8.47
N ALA A 65 -15.66 -3.10 9.24
CA ALA A 65 -15.21 -3.08 10.63
C ALA A 65 -13.71 -2.72 10.75
N GLU A 66 -12.86 -3.30 9.90
CA GLU A 66 -11.43 -2.99 9.84
C GLU A 66 -11.18 -1.53 9.38
N ALA A 67 -11.99 -1.02 8.44
CA ALA A 67 -11.93 0.38 8.01
C ALA A 67 -12.19 1.35 9.17
N LYS A 68 -13.24 1.10 9.96
CA LYS A 68 -13.56 1.88 11.17
C LYS A 68 -12.47 1.78 12.25
N ALA A 69 -11.84 0.62 12.39
CA ALA A 69 -10.72 0.44 13.32
C ALA A 69 -9.49 1.27 12.92
N VAL A 70 -9.20 1.39 11.61
CA VAL A 70 -8.11 2.22 11.10
C VAL A 70 -8.43 3.71 11.19
N MET A 71 -9.68 4.08 10.90
CA MET A 71 -10.11 5.48 10.88
C MET A 71 -11.45 5.62 11.63
N PRO A 72 -11.44 5.95 12.94
CA PRO A 72 -12.64 6.01 13.77
C PRO A 72 -13.72 6.98 13.29
N GLY A 73 -13.36 7.95 12.43
CA GLY A 73 -14.28 8.87 11.79
C GLY A 73 -15.06 8.28 10.60
N ILE A 74 -14.88 7.01 10.27
CA ILE A 74 -15.65 6.32 9.23
C ILE A 74 -16.97 5.82 9.82
N ASP A 75 -18.09 6.21 9.19
CA ASP A 75 -19.36 5.52 9.37
C ASP A 75 -19.33 4.19 8.60
N GLU A 76 -19.50 3.09 9.34
CA GLU A 76 -19.39 1.73 8.81
C GLU A 76 -20.49 1.40 7.79
N ALA A 77 -21.72 1.85 8.04
CA ALA A 77 -22.86 1.59 7.16
C ALA A 77 -22.75 2.45 5.88
N ALA A 78 -22.34 3.71 6.01
CA ALA A 78 -22.08 4.56 4.86
C ALA A 78 -20.93 4.02 4.01
N PHE A 79 -19.82 3.61 4.63
CA PHE A 79 -18.70 2.98 3.93
C PHE A 79 -19.14 1.71 3.19
N GLN A 80 -19.93 0.85 3.84
CA GLN A 80 -20.43 -0.36 3.22
C GLN A 80 -21.31 -0.04 2.00
N LEU A 81 -22.20 0.96 2.12
CA LEU A 81 -23.05 1.39 1.01
C LEU A 81 -22.24 1.95 -0.16
N GLU A 82 -21.25 2.81 0.12
CA GLU A 82 -20.33 3.34 -0.89
C GLU A 82 -19.58 2.21 -1.59
N LEU A 83 -19.08 1.22 -0.85
CA LEU A 83 -18.37 0.08 -1.41
C LEU A 83 -19.28 -0.74 -2.34
N VAL A 84 -20.54 -1.00 -1.95
CA VAL A 84 -21.52 -1.67 -2.81
C VAL A 84 -21.76 -0.87 -4.11
N GLN A 85 -21.87 0.45 -4.01
CA GLN A 85 -22.03 1.32 -5.18
C GLN A 85 -20.81 1.28 -6.10
N ILE A 86 -19.60 1.28 -5.54
CA ILE A 86 -18.35 1.14 -6.29
C ILE A 86 -18.35 -0.21 -7.02
N GLN A 87 -18.62 -1.31 -6.31
CA GLN A 87 -18.53 -2.67 -6.87
C GLN A 87 -19.59 -2.97 -7.93
N SER A 88 -20.75 -2.34 -7.84
CA SER A 88 -21.86 -2.51 -8.81
C SER A 88 -21.71 -1.67 -10.07
N SER A 89 -20.71 -0.79 -10.14
CA SER A 89 -20.49 0.07 -11.31
C SER A 89 -19.47 -0.53 -12.28
N ASP A 90 -19.95 -1.01 -13.42
CA ASP A 90 -19.08 -1.46 -14.52
C ASP A 90 -18.19 -0.33 -15.07
N VAL A 91 -18.68 0.91 -15.04
CA VAL A 91 -17.92 2.10 -15.45
C VAL A 91 -16.72 2.32 -14.53
N LEU A 92 -16.92 2.26 -13.20
CA LEU A 92 -15.82 2.39 -12.25
C LEU A 92 -14.83 1.23 -12.36
N LYS A 93 -15.33 0.01 -12.62
CA LYS A 93 -14.49 -1.17 -12.82
C LYS A 93 -13.60 -1.05 -14.05
N ALA A 94 -14.14 -0.56 -15.16
CA ALA A 94 -13.38 -0.28 -16.37
C ALA A 94 -12.31 0.80 -16.10
N LYS A 95 -12.70 1.92 -15.47
CA LYS A 95 -11.75 2.99 -15.10
C LYS A 95 -10.63 2.50 -14.20
N PHE A 96 -10.92 1.67 -13.21
CA PHE A 96 -9.88 1.08 -12.35
C PHE A 96 -8.86 0.26 -13.15
N GLY A 97 -9.31 -0.48 -14.17
CA GLY A 97 -8.43 -1.24 -15.07
C GLY A 97 -7.58 -0.35 -15.98
N GLU A 98 -8.07 0.83 -16.35
CA GLU A 98 -7.40 1.78 -17.25
C GLU A 98 -6.42 2.71 -16.50
N GLU A 99 -6.86 3.31 -15.40
CA GLU A 99 -6.15 4.34 -14.64
C GLU A 99 -5.14 3.75 -13.66
N GLY A 100 -5.40 2.52 -13.20
CA GLY A 100 -4.66 1.90 -12.11
C GLY A 100 -5.00 2.51 -10.74
N LEU A 101 -4.37 1.94 -9.71
CA LEU A 101 -4.80 2.09 -8.32
C LEU A 101 -4.73 3.52 -7.76
N CYS A 102 -3.62 4.24 -7.96
CA CYS A 102 -3.47 5.57 -7.38
C CYS A 102 -4.42 6.59 -8.03
N GLU A 103 -4.49 6.59 -9.36
CA GLU A 103 -5.30 7.52 -10.14
C GLU A 103 -6.80 7.28 -9.91
N PHE A 104 -7.21 6.01 -9.82
CA PHE A 104 -8.60 5.66 -9.51
C PHE A 104 -9.07 6.27 -8.18
N TRP A 105 -8.30 6.09 -7.11
CA TRP A 105 -8.65 6.66 -5.79
C TRP A 105 -8.51 8.18 -5.75
N ALA A 106 -7.61 8.77 -6.54
CA ALA A 106 -7.43 10.22 -6.59
C ALA A 106 -8.60 10.92 -7.29
N HIS A 107 -9.05 10.40 -8.44
CA HIS A 107 -9.90 11.10 -9.39
C HIS A 107 -11.29 10.46 -9.60
N SER A 108 -11.38 9.13 -9.61
CA SER A 108 -12.59 8.41 -10.01
C SER A 108 -13.55 8.11 -8.87
N THR A 109 -13.19 8.40 -7.61
CA THR A 109 -14.00 8.11 -6.42
C THR A 109 -14.39 9.34 -5.60
N HIS A 110 -14.32 10.55 -6.17
CA HIS A 110 -14.59 11.82 -5.47
C HIS A 110 -15.97 11.89 -4.78
N GLN A 111 -16.95 11.14 -5.28
CA GLN A 111 -18.31 11.04 -4.73
C GLN A 111 -18.47 10.08 -3.53
N PHE A 112 -17.43 9.30 -3.20
CA PHE A 112 -17.46 8.28 -2.13
C PHE A 112 -16.50 8.70 -1.01
N ASP A 113 -16.96 9.54 -0.08
CA ASP A 113 -16.08 10.20 0.90
C ASP A 113 -15.37 9.20 1.81
N HIS A 114 -16.09 8.21 2.37
CA HIS A 114 -15.53 7.27 3.33
C HIS A 114 -14.52 6.33 2.67
N CYS A 115 -14.90 5.72 1.54
CA CYS A 115 -14.03 4.83 0.77
C CYS A 115 -12.78 5.56 0.27
N ARG A 116 -12.95 6.76 -0.30
CA ARG A 116 -11.83 7.55 -0.82
C ARG A 116 -10.89 8.01 0.28
N ARG A 117 -11.40 8.51 1.41
CA ARG A 117 -10.56 8.98 2.52
C ARG A 117 -9.69 7.86 3.08
N LEU A 118 -10.25 6.67 3.29
CA LEU A 118 -9.48 5.52 3.74
C LEU A 118 -8.39 5.13 2.73
N ALA A 119 -8.72 5.11 1.44
CA ALA A 119 -7.76 4.77 0.41
C ALA A 119 -6.63 5.80 0.30
N ILE A 120 -6.94 7.09 0.24
CA ILE A 120 -5.94 8.15 0.19
C ILE A 120 -5.07 8.15 1.44
N TYR A 121 -5.65 7.93 2.63
CA TYR A 121 -4.87 7.77 3.87
C TYR A 121 -3.84 6.64 3.73
N LEU A 122 -4.26 5.46 3.25
CA LEU A 122 -3.35 4.32 3.10
C LEU A 122 -2.28 4.55 2.02
N LEU A 123 -2.62 5.21 0.91
CA LEU A 123 -1.67 5.49 -0.17
C LEU A 123 -0.64 6.55 0.22
N THR A 124 -1.00 7.46 1.14
CA THR A 124 -0.13 8.56 1.57
C THR A 124 0.62 8.27 2.86
N MET A 125 0.25 7.23 3.61
CA MET A 125 0.85 6.92 4.92
C MET A 125 2.37 6.65 4.87
N PHE A 126 2.90 6.19 3.74
CA PHE A 126 4.32 5.94 3.57
C PHE A 126 5.08 7.14 2.98
N GLY A 127 4.39 8.07 2.32
CA GLY A 127 5.00 9.26 1.72
C GLY A 127 5.59 10.21 2.78
N SER A 128 5.03 10.22 3.99
CA SER A 128 5.55 11.01 5.12
C SER A 128 6.78 10.39 5.81
N THR A 129 7.25 9.21 5.37
CA THR A 129 8.49 8.60 5.90
C THR A 129 9.77 9.11 5.22
N TYR A 130 9.63 10.06 4.30
CA TYR A 130 10.73 10.81 3.70
C TYR A 130 11.23 11.87 4.69
N ILE A 131 12.06 11.44 5.63
CA ILE A 131 12.92 12.36 6.38
C ILE A 131 14.18 12.52 5.53
N CYS A 132 14.32 13.69 4.90
CA CYS A 132 15.53 14.11 4.19
C CYS A 132 16.74 14.13 5.13
#